data_AF-A0A966ISL2-F1
#
_entry.id   AF-A0A966ISL2-F1
#
_cell.length_a   1.000
_cell.length_b   1.000
_cell.length_c   1.000
_cell.angle_alpha   90.00
_cell.angle_beta   90.00
_cell.angle_gamma   90.00
#
_symmetry.space_group_name_H-M   'P 1'
#
loop_
_entity.id
_entity.type
_entity.pdbx_description
1 polymer ?
#
loop_
_entity_poly.entity_id
_entity_poly.type
_entity_poly.pdbx_seq_one_letter_code
_entity_poly.pdbx_strand_id
1 'polypeptide(L)' 'FGTPIAPLWGGIAALAGSALPLWARRLYGWPTPPGFTSGTNAALIATRSALSTLPSSFRESPQLKEARERLKKSRI' A
#
# COMPACT_ATOMS: atom_id res chain seq x y z
N PHE A 1 2.66 -25.00 -5.77
CA PHE A 1 2.63 -23.63 -5.19
C PHE A 1 2.89 -23.72 -3.69
N GLY A 2 4.17 -23.73 -3.27
CA GLY A 2 4.56 -24.08 -1.89
C GLY A 2 5.59 -23.12 -1.28
N THR A 3 5.59 -21.84 -1.67
CA THR A 3 6.36 -20.82 -0.96
C THR A 3 5.49 -20.23 0.15
N PRO A 4 5.97 -20.09 1.40
CA PRO A 4 5.16 -19.62 2.53
C PRO A 4 4.61 -18.19 2.32
N ILE A 5 5.18 -17.44 1.38
CA ILE A 5 4.78 -16.08 1.02
C ILE A 5 3.69 -16.02 -0.06
N ALA A 6 3.40 -17.11 -0.78
CA ALA A 6 2.35 -17.14 -1.80
C ALA A 6 0.98 -16.59 -1.34
N PRO A 7 0.44 -16.93 -0.14
CA PRO A 7 -0.82 -16.38 0.33
C PRO A 7 -0.77 -14.86 0.55
N LEU A 8 0.38 -14.30 0.91
CA LEU A 8 0.55 -12.86 1.08
C LEU A 8 0.32 -12.12 -0.25
N TRP A 9 0.91 -12.62 -1.34
CA TRP A 9 0.70 -12.03 -2.68
C TRP A 9 -0.74 -12.12 -3.14
N GLY A 10 -1.44 -13.23 -2.83
CA GLY A 10 -2.87 -13.36 -3.09
C GLY A 10 -3.70 -12.29 -2.36
N GLY A 11 -3.38 -12.03 -1.09
CA GLY A 11 -4.02 -10.96 -0.31
C GLY A 11 -3.76 -9.56 -0.88
N ILE A 12 -2.51 -9.27 -1.27
CA ILE A 12 -2.15 -7.98 -1.89
C ILE A 12 -2.88 -7.79 -3.22
N ALA A 13 -2.95 -8.82 -4.07
CA ALA A 13 -3.65 -8.77 -5.34
C ALA A 13 -5.16 -8.54 -5.15
N ALA A 14 -5.78 -9.22 -4.18
CA ALA A 14 -7.19 -9.01 -3.84
C ALA A 14 -7.45 -7.60 -3.31
N LEU A 15 -6.57 -7.07 -2.45
CA LEU A 15 -6.68 -5.71 -1.94
C LEU A 15 -6.56 -4.68 -3.08
N ALA A 16 -5.61 -4.87 -4.00
CA ALA A 16 -5.43 -4.01 -5.17
C ALA A 16 -6.67 -4.02 -6.08
N GLY A 17 -7.22 -5.21 -6.37
CA GLY A 17 -8.47 -5.34 -7.13
C GLY A 17 -9.65 -4.65 -6.43
N SER A 18 -9.69 -4.73 -5.10
CA SER A 18 -10.74 -4.07 -4.31
C SER A 18 -10.63 -2.53 -4.30
N ALA A 19 -9.40 -1.99 -4.40
CA ALA A 19 -9.11 -0.56 -4.38
C ALA A 19 -9.42 0.16 -5.71
N LEU A 20 -9.71 -0.60 -6.78
CA LEU A 20 -10.05 -0.04 -8.09
C LEU A 20 -11.33 0.83 -8.04
N PRO A 21 -11.48 1.81 -8.95
CA PRO A 21 -12.74 2.54 -9.11
C PRO A 21 -13.87 1.61 -9.59
N LEU A 22 -15.13 2.00 -9.33
CA LEU A 22 -16.29 1.14 -9.60
C LEU A 22 -16.41 0.71 -11.07
N TRP A 23 -16.09 1.59 -12.02
CA TRP A 23 -16.10 1.27 -13.45
C TRP A 23 -15.09 0.15 -13.79
N ALA A 24 -13.89 0.19 -13.20
CA ALA A 24 -12.85 -0.81 -13.45
C ALA A 24 -13.22 -2.18 -12.84
N ARG A 25 -13.79 -2.18 -11.63
CA ARG A 25 -14.30 -3.41 -11.00
C ARG A 25 -15.38 -4.08 -11.84
N ARG A 26 -16.27 -3.30 -12.46
CA ARG A 26 -17.29 -3.82 -13.38
C ARG A 26 -16.69 -4.42 -14.65
N LEU A 27 -15.67 -3.77 -15.24
CA LEU A 27 -14.99 -4.30 -16.43
C LEU A 27 -14.30 -5.65 -16.18
N TYR A 28 -13.70 -5.83 -14.99
CA TYR A 28 -13.00 -7.07 -14.63
C TYR A 28 -13.88 -8.10 -13.90
N GLY A 29 -15.20 -7.87 -13.79
CA GLY A 29 -16.11 -8.81 -13.13
C GLY A 29 -15.86 -9.00 -11.63
N TRP A 30 -15.30 -7.99 -10.95
CA TRP A 30 -14.96 -8.09 -9.54
C TRP A 30 -16.21 -8.00 -8.64
N PRO A 31 -16.41 -8.92 -7.68
CA PRO A 31 -17.59 -8.90 -6.82
C PRO A 31 -17.58 -7.68 -5.89
N THR A 32 -18.66 -6.90 -5.91
CA THR A 32 -18.83 -5.71 -5.06
C THR A 32 -20.16 -5.76 -4.30
N PRO A 33 -20.25 -6.51 -3.19
CA PRO A 33 -21.42 -6.51 -2.32
C PRO A 33 -21.59 -5.14 -1.63
N PRO A 34 -22.80 -4.84 -1.09
CA PRO A 34 -23.01 -3.64 -0.28
C PRO A 34 -22.03 -3.60 0.90
N GLY A 35 -21.44 -2.44 1.17
CA GLY A 35 -20.45 -2.24 2.25
C GLY A 35 -19.00 -2.63 1.90
N PHE A 36 -18.75 -3.18 0.72
CA PHE A 36 -17.41 -3.60 0.28
C PHE A 36 -16.37 -2.46 0.31
N THR A 37 -16.78 -1.23 -0.02
CA THR A 37 -15.90 -0.05 -0.03
C THR A 37 -15.36 0.29 1.36
N SER A 38 -16.17 0.11 2.42
CA SER A 38 -15.76 0.35 3.80
C SER A 38 -14.72 -0.69 4.26
N GLY A 39 -14.91 -1.96 3.89
CA GLY A 39 -13.94 -3.02 4.14
C GLY A 39 -12.61 -2.78 3.43
N THR A 40 -12.64 -2.42 2.15
CA THR A 40 -11.44 -2.03 1.40
C THR A 40 -10.73 -0.84 2.04
N ASN A 41 -11.46 0.20 2.45
CA ASN A 41 -10.86 1.37 3.08
C ASN A 41 -10.17 1.02 4.41
N ALA A 42 -10.83 0.22 5.26
CA ALA A 42 -10.23 -0.27 6.51
C ALA A 42 -8.95 -1.08 6.24
N ALA A 43 -8.97 -1.95 5.24
CA ALA A 43 -7.80 -2.75 4.85
C ALA A 43 -6.65 -1.89 4.29
N LEU A 44 -6.93 -0.83 3.53
CA LEU A 44 -5.94 0.13 3.05
C LEU A 44 -5.32 0.93 4.20
N ILE A 45 -6.14 1.40 5.15
CA ILE A 45 -5.65 2.09 6.35
C ILE A 45 -4.76 1.15 7.17
N ALA A 46 -5.20 -0.09 7.40
CA ALA A 46 -4.41 -1.08 8.12
C ALA A 46 -3.07 -1.37 7.42
N THR A 47 -3.09 -1.50 6.09
CA THR A 47 -1.87 -1.73 5.29
C THR A 47 -0.92 -0.52 5.36
N ARG A 48 -1.45 0.70 5.27
CA ARG A 48 -0.66 1.92 5.43
C ARG A 48 -0.06 2.03 6.83
N SER A 49 -0.83 1.72 7.86
CA SER A 49 -0.37 1.70 9.25
C SER A 49 0.72 0.65 9.47
N ALA A 50 0.55 -0.56 8.94
CA ALA A 50 1.58 -1.60 8.99
C ALA A 50 2.85 -1.16 8.25
N LEU A 51 2.74 -0.56 7.06
CA LEU A 51 3.91 -0.04 6.33
C LEU A 51 4.59 1.13 7.06
N SER A 52 3.82 1.89 7.85
CA SER A 52 4.34 2.99 8.64
C SER A 52 5.17 2.56 9.85
N THR A 53 5.27 1.27 10.16
CA THR A 53 6.17 0.77 11.20
C THR A 53 7.56 0.40 10.67
N LEU A 54 7.73 0.28 9.34
CA LEU A 54 9.03 -0.07 8.75
C LEU A 54 10.12 0.97 9.08
N PRO A 55 11.39 0.58 9.27
CA PRO A 55 12.47 1.55 9.48
C PRO A 55 12.54 2.62 8.38
N SER A 56 12.89 3.86 8.74
CA SER A 56 13.02 4.97 7.78
C SER A 56 13.98 4.64 6.63
N SER A 57 15.00 3.80 6.88
CA SER A 57 15.93 3.32 5.86
C SER A 57 15.25 2.70 4.63
N PHE A 58 14.14 1.98 4.84
CA PHE A 58 13.34 1.36 3.77
C PHE A 58 12.31 2.31 3.15
N ARG A 59 11.92 3.37 3.85
CA ARG A 59 10.88 4.33 3.40
C ARG A 59 11.46 5.57 2.70
N GLU A 60 12.69 5.95 3.03
CA GLU A 60 13.33 7.14 2.50
C GLU A 60 13.96 6.87 1.14
N SER A 61 13.51 7.59 0.12
CA SER A 61 14.16 7.59 -1.20
C SER A 61 15.56 8.22 -1.12
N PRO A 62 16.50 7.86 -2.01
CA PRO A 62 17.82 8.49 -2.08
C PRO A 62 17.74 10.02 -2.17
N GLN A 63 16.78 10.53 -2.95
CA GLN A 63 16.54 11.95 -3.15
C GLN A 63 16.10 12.65 -1.84
N LEU A 64 15.28 11.99 -1.02
CA LEU A 64 14.84 12.54 0.27
C LEU A 64 16.00 12.59 1.27
N LYS A 65 16.87 11.57 1.27
CA LYS A 65 18.08 11.54 2.12
C LYS A 65 19.02 12.70 1.76
N GLU A 66 19.30 12.89 0.47
CA GLU A 66 20.12 14.01 -0.01
C GLU A 66 19.53 15.36 0.35
N ALA A 67 18.22 15.55 0.15
CA ALA A 67 17.55 16.80 0.51
C ALA A 67 17.66 17.09 2.01
N ARG A 68 17.53 16.07 2.86
CA ARG A 68 17.67 16.17 4.31
C ARG A 68 19.09 16.56 4.74
N GLU A 69 20.10 15.98 4.10
CA GLU A 69 21.51 16.34 4.35
C GLU A 69 21.83 17.77 3.90
N ARG A 70 21.30 18.21 2.74
CA ARG A 70 21.43 19.62 2.28
C ARG A 70 20.80 20.58 3.28
N LEU A 71 19.60 20.27 3.78
CA LEU A 71 18.91 21.09 4.78
C LEU A 71 19.69 21.15 6.10
N LYS A 72 20.28 20.04 6.52
CA LYS A 72 21.13 19.97 7.71
C LYS A 72 22.39 20.83 7.54
N LYS A 73 23.03 20.79 6.37
CA LYS A 73 24.21 21.61 6.04
C LYS A 73 23.90 23.11 5.96
N SER A 74 22.71 23.49 5.49
CA SER A 74 22.27 24.89 5.38
C SER A 74 21.87 25.53 6.72
N ARG A 75 21.62 24.72 7.76
CA ARG A 75 21.18 25.19 9.08
C ARG A 75 22.35 25.39 10.06
N ILE A 76 23.58 25.06 9.63
CA ILE A 76 24.84 25.25 10.36
C ILE A 76 25.54 26.45 9.74
#